data_AF-A0A7C4VFP2-F1
#
_entry.id   AF-A0A7C4VFP2-F1
#
_cell.length_a   1.000
_cell.length_b   1.000
_cell.length_c   1.000
_cell.angle_alpha   90.00
_cell.angle_beta   90.00
_cell.angle_gamma   90.00
#
_symmetry.space_group_name_H-M   'P 1'
#
loop_
_entity.id
_entity.type
_entity.pdbx_description
1 polymer ?
#
loop_
_entity_poly.entity_id
_entity_poly.type
_entity_poly.pdbx_seq_one_letter_code
_entity_poly.pdbx_strand_id
1 'polypeptide(L)' 'MRQLIEDGLAVRRRMIRDLLAKAAAKYSPRSEVDLDALADMAIAIVQGAMIMDRVRDPPPAMRTQMDLYRTYLSALFGR' A
#
# COMPACT_ATOMS: atom_id res chain seq x y z
N MET A 1 -10.41 17.48 14.22
CA MET A 1 -9.77 16.14 14.24
C MET A 1 -10.03 15.35 12.96
N ARG A 2 -11.29 15.10 12.57
CA ARG A 2 -11.65 14.38 11.33
C ARG A 2 -10.95 14.93 10.06
N GLN A 3 -11.08 16.23 9.81
CA GLN A 3 -10.45 16.89 8.65
C GLN A 3 -8.94 16.67 8.58
N LEU A 4 -8.23 16.75 9.72
CA LEU A 4 -6.77 16.55 9.75
C LEU A 4 -6.38 15.11 9.40
N ILE A 5 -7.19 14.12 9.81
CA ILE A 5 -6.98 12.72 9.46
C ILE A 5 -7.24 12.51 7.96
N GLU A 6 -8.35 13.06 7.46
CA GLU A 6 -8.71 13.02 6.04
C GLU A 6 -7.60 13.62 5.16
N ASP A 7 -7.11 14.82 5.50
CA ASP A 7 -6.04 15.51 4.78
C ASP A 7 -4.74 14.70 4.81
N GLY A 8 -4.38 14.16 5.97
CA GLY A 8 -3.19 13.33 6.13
C GLY A 8 -3.24 12.06 5.28
N LEU A 9 -4.39 11.38 5.25
CA LEU A 9 -4.60 10.19 4.42
C LEU A 9 -4.59 10.54 2.93
N ALA A 10 -5.21 11.66 2.54
CA ALA A 10 -5.20 12.13 1.15
C ALA A 10 -3.78 12.40 0.63
N VAL A 11 -2.92 13.02 1.45
CA VAL A 11 -1.51 13.24 1.09
C VAL A 11 -0.78 11.90 0.92
N ARG A 12 -0.95 10.96 1.85
CA ARG A 12 -0.30 9.63 1.76
C ARG A 12 -0.77 8.84 0.55
N ARG A 13 -2.06 8.85 0.27
CA ARG A 13 -2.67 8.21 -0.89
C ARG A 13 -2.07 8.74 -2.19
N ARG A 14 -1.98 10.06 -2.33
CA ARG A 14 -1.36 10.71 -3.51
C ARG A 14 0.09 10.28 -3.70
N MET A 15 0.89 10.30 -2.63
CA MET A 15 2.29 9.86 -2.69
C MET A 15 2.44 8.41 -3.17
N ILE A 16 1.62 7.50 -2.65
CA ILE A 16 1.67 6.08 -3.03
C ILE A 16 1.20 5.90 -4.48
N ARG A 17 0.10 6.55 -4.86
CA ARG A 17 -0.42 6.53 -6.23
C ARG A 17 0.63 7.02 -7.23
N ASP A 18 1.38 8.07 -6.91
CA ASP A 18 2.44 8.58 -7.78
C ASP A 18 3.59 7.59 -7.97
N LEU A 19 3.93 6.82 -6.92
CA LEU A 19 4.91 5.72 -7.04
C LEU A 19 4.38 4.58 -7.92
N LEU A 20 3.12 4.20 -7.74
CA LEU A 20 2.46 3.18 -8.55
C LEU A 20 2.36 3.61 -10.02
N ALA A 21 2.07 4.89 -10.29
CA ALA A 21 2.03 5.42 -11.64
C ALA A 21 3.41 5.40 -12.32
N LYS A 22 4.48 5.71 -11.58
CA LYS A 22 5.86 5.55 -12.09
C LYS A 22 6.18 4.09 -12.43
N ALA A 23 5.71 3.14 -11.62
CA ALA A 23 5.86 1.72 -11.91
C ALA A 23 5.06 1.32 -13.17
N ALA A 24 3.79 1.72 -13.26
CA ALA A 24 2.91 1.45 -14.41
C ALA A 24 3.43 2.03 -15.73
N ALA A 25 4.08 3.20 -15.68
CA ALA A 25 4.70 3.82 -16.85
C ALA A 25 5.92 3.05 -17.36
N LYS A 26 6.60 2.30 -16.49
CA LYS A 26 7.78 1.49 -16.84
C LYS A 26 7.43 0.04 -17.17
N TYR A 27 6.44 -0.51 -16.47
CA TYR A 27 6.01 -1.89 -16.58
C TYR A 27 4.49 -1.91 -16.65
N SER A 28 3.93 -2.33 -17.78
CA SER A 28 2.48 -2.44 -17.91
C SER A 28 1.95 -3.47 -16.91
N PRO A 29 0.88 -3.15 -16.14
CA PRO A 29 0.17 -4.15 -15.34
C PRO A 29 -0.23 -5.34 -16.20
N ARG A 30 -0.12 -6.55 -15.65
CA ARG A 30 -0.57 -7.80 -16.28
C ARG A 30 -2.09 -7.95 -16.28
N SER A 31 -2.79 -7.16 -15.47
CA SER A 31 -4.25 -7.09 -15.41
C SER A 31 -4.68 -5.65 -15.22
N GLU A 32 -5.91 -5.33 -15.63
CA GLU A 32 -6.52 -4.04 -15.31
C GLU A 32 -6.54 -3.82 -13.79
N VAL A 33 -6.10 -2.63 -13.36
CA VAL A 33 -6.01 -2.28 -11.95
C VAL A 33 -6.20 -0.79 -11.78
N ASP A 34 -7.00 -0.42 -10.79
CA ASP A 34 -7.12 0.96 -10.34
C ASP A 34 -5.96 1.30 -9.38
N LEU A 35 -5.08 2.21 -9.82
CA LEU A 35 -3.92 2.65 -9.04
C LEU A 35 -4.31 3.44 -7.79
N ASP A 36 -5.47 4.09 -7.83
CA ASP A 36 -6.01 4.85 -6.73
C ASP A 36 -6.52 3.89 -5.63
N ALA A 37 -7.27 2.86 -6.00
CA ALA A 37 -7.66 1.77 -5.09
C ALA A 37 -6.44 0.98 -4.55
N LEU A 38 -5.40 0.81 -5.37
CA LEU A 38 -4.17 0.13 -4.95
C LEU A 38 -3.38 0.94 -3.91
N ALA A 39 -3.41 2.27 -4.01
CA ALA A 39 -2.87 3.15 -2.97
C ALA A 39 -3.66 3.05 -1.65
N ASP A 40 -4.99 2.98 -1.73
CA ASP A 40 -5.85 2.78 -0.57
C ASP A 40 -5.57 1.43 0.11
N MET A 41 -5.34 0.37 -0.68
CA MET A 41 -4.95 -0.95 -0.17
C MET A 41 -3.63 -0.89 0.61
N ALA A 42 -2.61 -0.19 0.11
CA ALA A 42 -1.35 -0.03 0.82
C ALA A 42 -1.53 0.63 2.20
N ILE A 43 -2.37 1.68 2.28
CA ILE A 43 -2.69 2.36 3.53
C ILE A 43 -3.40 1.41 4.49
N ALA A 44 -4.41 0.66 4.01
CA ALA A 44 -5.15 -0.30 4.82
C ALA A 44 -4.23 -1.39 5.39
N ILE A 45 -3.29 -1.91 4.59
CA ILE A 45 -2.31 -2.90 5.02
C ILE A 45 -1.40 -2.33 6.12
N VAL A 46 -0.88 -1.11 5.96
CA VAL A 46 -0.06 -0.44 6.99
C VAL A 46 -0.84 -0.29 8.30
N GLN A 47 -2.08 0.23 8.24
CA GLN A 47 -2.90 0.42 9.44
C GLN A 47 -3.24 -0.91 10.13
N GLY A 48 -3.62 -1.93 9.35
CA GLY A 48 -3.89 -3.27 9.86
C GLY A 48 -2.66 -3.90 10.52
N ALA A 49 -1.48 -3.77 9.90
CA ALA A 49 -0.26 -4.28 10.46
C ALA A 49 0.15 -3.57 11.77
N MET A 50 -0.07 -2.25 11.87
CA MET A 50 0.12 -1.49 13.12
C MET A 50 -0.81 -1.97 14.25
N ILE A 51 -2.01 -2.44 13.94
CA ILE A 51 -2.91 -3.03 14.94
C ILE A 51 -2.38 -4.40 15.36
N MET A 52 -1.99 -5.24 14.39
CA MET A 52 -1.46 -6.58 14.67
C MET A 52 -0.20 -6.55 15.53
N ASP A 53 0.72 -5.61 15.25
CA ASP A 53 1.95 -5.39 16.03
C ASP A 53 1.67 -4.98 17.49
N ARG A 54 0.50 -4.41 17.78
CA ARG A 54 0.09 -4.05 19.16
C ARG A 54 -0.57 -5.19 19.91
N VAL A 55 -1.12 -6.16 19.19
CA VAL A 55 -1.95 -7.24 19.77
C VAL A 55 -1.18 -8.55 19.88
N ARG A 56 -0.09 -8.73 19.11
CA ARG A 56 0.72 -9.95 19.07
C ARG A 56 2.18 -9.67 19.41
N ASP A 57 2.82 -10.64 20.06
CA ASP A 57 4.23 -10.66 20.41
C ASP A 57 4.75 -12.09 20.11
N PRO A 58 5.81 -12.37 19.30
CA PRO A 58 6.39 -11.76 18.07
C PRO A 58 6.01 -12.56 16.77
N PRO A 59 6.16 -12.08 15.50
CA PRO A 59 7.10 -11.11 14.89
C PRO A 59 6.42 -9.82 14.34
N PRO A 60 7.18 -8.83 13.79
CA PRO A 60 6.59 -7.58 13.29
C PRO A 60 5.77 -7.82 12.01
N ALA A 61 4.44 -7.87 12.17
CA ALA A 61 3.46 -7.98 11.12
C ALA A 61 3.67 -6.90 10.06
N MET A 62 4.11 -5.68 10.43
CA MET A 62 4.43 -4.62 9.46
C MET A 62 5.38 -5.08 8.36
N ARG A 63 6.51 -5.71 8.72
CA ARG A 63 7.50 -6.15 7.73
C ARG A 63 6.90 -7.19 6.80
N THR A 64 6.30 -8.23 7.37
CA THR A 64 5.69 -9.32 6.60
C THR A 64 4.61 -8.82 5.66
N GLN A 65 3.75 -7.92 6.11
CA GLN A 65 2.68 -7.38 5.28
C GLN A 65 3.21 -6.50 4.14
N MET A 66 4.24 -5.69 4.39
CA MET A 66 4.87 -4.89 3.34
C MET A 66 5.61 -5.76 2.31
N ASP A 67 6.27 -6.85 2.74
CA ASP A 67 6.93 -7.79 1.83
C ASP A 67 5.92 -8.54 0.95
N LEU A 68 4.77 -8.93 1.50
CA LEU A 68 3.67 -9.52 0.74
C LEU A 68 3.07 -8.53 -0.25
N TYR A 69 2.83 -7.29 0.18
CA TYR A 69 2.34 -6.24 -0.71
C TYR A 69 3.32 -5.99 -1.87
N ARG A 70 4.63 -5.92 -1.58
CA ARG A 70 5.65 -5.80 -2.63
C ARG A 70 5.61 -6.98 -3.58
N THR A 71 5.53 -8.21 -3.07
CA THR A 71 5.42 -9.43 -3.90
C THR A 71 4.20 -9.37 -4.82
N TYR A 72 3.05 -8.92 -4.30
CA TYR A 72 1.84 -8.71 -5.09
C TYR A 72 2.06 -7.68 -6.20
N LEU A 73 2.65 -6.51 -5.89
CA LEU A 73 2.97 -5.51 -6.91
C LEU A 73 3.93 -6.06 -7.97
N SER A 74 4.92 -6.84 -7.55
CA SER A 74 5.85 -7.54 -8.42
C SER A 74 5.11 -8.47 -9.40
N ALA A 75 4.22 -9.31 -8.89
CA ALA A 75 3.39 -10.19 -9.71
C ALA A 75 2.49 -9.41 -10.68
N LEU A 76 1.90 -8.30 -10.22
CA LEU A 76 1.01 -7.44 -11.01
C LEU A 76 1.73 -6.67 -12.12
N PHE A 77 2.87 -6.04 -11.83
CA PHE A 77 3.66 -5.28 -12.81
C PHE A 77 4.65 -6.12 -13.60
N GLY A 78 4.75 -7.42 -13.29
CA GLY A 78 5.56 -8.37 -14.02
C GLY A 78 7.05 -8.34 -13.74
N ARG A 79 7.41 -8.17 -12.47
CA ARG A 79 8.77 -8.26 -11.96
C ARG A 79 8.89 -9.32 -10.86
#